data_AF-A0A1I7K018-F1
#
_entry.id   AF-A0A1I7K018-F1
#
_cell.length_a   1.000
_cell.length_b   1.000
_cell.length_c   1.000
_cell.angle_alpha   90.00
_cell.angle_beta   90.00
_cell.angle_gamma   90.00
#
_symmetry.space_group_name_H-M   'P 1'
#
loop_
_entity.id
_entity.type
_entity.pdbx_description
1 polymer ?
#
loop_
_entity_poly.entity_id
_entity_poly.type
_entity_poly.pdbx_seq_one_letter_code
_entity_poly.pdbx_strand_id
1 'polypeptide(L)'
;MSTYTEEGVSFNQETTLCGNSIIKNIKSAKEKGFYVVMNYIGVDNTEIAKERVRIRVAKGGHGIADKDIERRYYDSLDNLKRVIDLCDEINIYDNSNLFREIMNIEAGKIIWKSNNMPEWVSEIF
;
A
#
# COMPACT_ATOMS: atom_id res chain seq x y z
N MET A 1 -1.36 18.90 1.20
CA MET A 1 -2.31 18.06 0.44
C MET A 1 -3.53 18.86 0.01
N SER A 2 -4.25 19.53 0.92
CA SER A 2 -5.41 20.37 0.56
C SER A 2 -5.10 21.35 -0.57
N THR A 3 -3.99 22.09 -0.49
CA THR A 3 -3.55 23.03 -1.53
C THR A 3 -3.40 22.38 -2.91
N TYR A 4 -2.64 21.30 -3.05
CA TYR A 4 -2.48 20.61 -4.35
C TYR A 4 -3.80 20.08 -4.91
N THR A 5 -4.66 19.54 -4.04
CA THR A 5 -5.98 19.07 -4.47
C THR A 5 -6.92 20.21 -4.87
N GLU A 6 -6.78 21.39 -4.28
CA GLU A 6 -7.56 22.60 -4.64
C GLU A 6 -7.05 23.23 -5.93
N GLU A 7 -5.74 23.19 -6.16
CA GLU A 7 -5.09 23.73 -7.37
C GLU A 7 -5.13 22.76 -8.57
N GLY A 8 -5.65 21.54 -8.39
CA GLY A 8 -5.70 20.53 -9.46
C GLY A 8 -4.33 19.99 -9.88
N VAL A 9 -3.31 20.13 -9.03
CA VAL A 9 -1.93 19.74 -9.33
C VAL A 9 -1.70 18.28 -8.96
N SER A 10 -1.11 17.51 -9.88
CA SER A 10 -0.72 16.11 -9.61
C SER A 10 0.34 16.01 -8.52
N PHE A 11 0.21 15.03 -7.63
CA PHE A 11 1.14 14.80 -6.52
C PHE A 11 1.25 13.32 -6.17
N ASN A 12 2.28 12.97 -5.40
CA ASN A 12 2.43 11.65 -4.77
C ASN A 12 2.42 11.79 -3.25
N GLN A 13 1.87 10.78 -2.56
CA GLN A 13 1.87 10.70 -1.10
C GLN A 13 2.30 9.29 -0.66
N GLU A 14 3.40 9.22 0.10
CA GLU A 14 3.80 7.97 0.77
C GLU A 14 2.98 7.75 2.05
N THR A 15 2.63 6.50 2.31
CA THR A 15 1.81 6.10 3.47
C THR A 15 2.04 4.63 3.78
N THR A 16 1.77 4.24 5.02
CA THR A 16 1.73 2.83 5.45
C THR A 16 0.35 2.19 5.24
N LEU A 17 -0.62 2.95 4.71
CA LEU A 17 -2.01 2.55 4.56
C LEU A 17 -2.72 2.17 5.88
N CYS A 18 -2.12 2.37 7.06
CA CYS A 18 -2.72 1.95 8.34
C CYS A 18 -3.70 2.98 8.95
N GLY A 19 -3.52 4.26 8.66
CA GLY A 19 -4.30 5.33 9.28
C GLY A 19 -5.58 5.68 8.52
N ASN A 20 -6.66 6.03 9.22
CA ASN A 20 -7.91 6.48 8.59
C ASN A 20 -7.76 7.76 7.74
N SER A 21 -6.69 8.54 7.94
CA SER A 21 -6.44 9.76 7.18
C SER A 21 -6.23 9.48 5.70
N ILE A 22 -5.54 8.40 5.31
CA ILE A 22 -5.28 8.10 3.89
C ILE A 22 -6.58 7.76 3.15
N ILE A 23 -7.50 7.04 3.79
CA ILE A 23 -8.79 6.70 3.18
C ILE A 23 -9.60 7.97 2.95
N LYS A 24 -9.59 8.90 3.92
CA LYS A 24 -10.22 10.22 3.76
C LYS A 24 -9.58 11.04 2.64
N ASN A 25 -8.25 10.99 2.54
CA ASN A 25 -7.48 11.66 1.51
C ASN A 25 -7.81 11.14 0.09
N ILE A 26 -7.89 9.81 -0.08
CA ILE A 26 -8.31 9.18 -1.34
C ILE A 26 -9.71 9.66 -1.73
N LYS A 27 -10.68 9.59 -0.81
CA LYS A 27 -12.05 10.05 -1.07
C LYS A 27 -12.09 11.52 -1.46
N SER A 28 -11.39 12.39 -0.73
CA SER A 28 -11.34 13.82 -1.03
C SER A 28 -10.70 14.12 -2.40
N ALA A 29 -9.66 13.37 -2.79
CA ALA A 29 -9.06 13.50 -4.12
C ALA A 29 -10.05 13.08 -5.21
N LYS A 30 -10.77 11.96 -5.02
CA LYS A 30 -11.83 11.49 -5.93
C LYS A 30 -12.96 12.50 -6.08
N GLU A 31 -13.44 13.07 -4.98
CA GLU A 31 -14.47 14.13 -4.97
C GLU A 31 -14.04 15.38 -5.76
N LYS A 32 -12.73 15.66 -5.81
CA LYS A 32 -12.13 16.77 -6.57
C LYS A 32 -11.77 16.40 -8.01
N GLY A 33 -12.16 15.22 -8.49
CA GLY A 33 -11.96 14.80 -9.88
C GLY A 33 -10.58 14.25 -10.21
N PHE A 34 -9.76 13.91 -9.20
CA PHE A 34 -8.48 13.27 -9.44
C PHE A 34 -8.65 11.81 -9.88
N TYR A 35 -7.74 11.38 -10.75
CA TYR A 35 -7.46 9.98 -11.00
C TYR A 35 -6.48 9.47 -9.93
N VAL A 36 -6.89 8.48 -9.14
CA VAL A 36 -6.13 7.97 -7.99
C VAL A 36 -5.52 6.62 -8.34
N VAL A 37 -4.19 6.59 -8.43
CA VAL A 37 -3.39 5.37 -8.58
C VAL A 37 -2.76 5.01 -7.24
N MET A 38 -2.95 3.77 -6.81
CA MET A 38 -2.26 3.20 -5.65
C MET A 38 -1.21 2.18 -6.08
N ASN A 39 0.03 2.38 -5.62
CA ASN A 39 1.08 1.37 -5.72
C ASN A 39 1.28 0.75 -4.33
N TYR A 40 0.78 -0.47 -4.12
CA TYR A 40 0.88 -1.18 -2.86
C TYR A 40 2.03 -2.18 -2.89
N ILE A 41 2.90 -2.15 -1.88
CA ILE A 41 4.06 -3.04 -1.79
C ILE A 41 3.92 -3.90 -0.53
N GLY A 42 3.77 -5.21 -0.70
CA GLY A 42 3.68 -6.18 0.38
C GLY A 42 4.90 -7.10 0.48
N VAL A 43 4.94 -7.87 1.56
CA VAL A 43 5.90 -8.95 1.81
C VAL A 43 5.17 -10.14 2.44
N ASP A 44 5.73 -11.35 2.34
CA ASP A 44 5.09 -12.61 2.76
C ASP A 44 4.71 -12.64 4.24
N ASN A 45 5.46 -11.98 5.11
CA ASN A 45 5.18 -11.97 6.54
C ASN A 45 5.88 -10.80 7.27
N THR A 46 5.49 -10.61 8.52
CA THR A 46 6.00 -9.56 9.40
C THR A 46 7.49 -9.71 9.72
N GLU A 47 8.03 -10.94 9.72
CA GLU A 47 9.46 -11.18 10.02
C GLU A 47 10.37 -10.58 8.94
N ILE A 48 9.98 -10.63 7.66
CA ILE A 48 10.72 -9.96 6.59
C ILE A 48 10.81 -8.45 6.86
N ALA A 49 9.70 -7.82 7.25
CA ALA A 49 9.66 -6.39 7.56
C ALA A 49 10.50 -6.04 8.80
N LYS A 50 10.40 -6.84 9.88
CA LYS A 50 11.20 -6.67 11.10
C LYS A 50 12.68 -6.77 10.80
N GLU A 51 13.10 -7.78 10.04
CA GLU A 51 14.50 -7.99 9.70
C GLU A 51 15.06 -6.83 8.88
N ARG A 52 14.29 -6.32 7.90
CA ARG A 52 14.68 -5.12 7.15
C ARG A 52 14.83 -3.89 8.04
N VAL A 53 13.97 -3.72 9.03
CA VAL A 53 14.11 -2.65 10.04
C VAL A 53 15.37 -2.85 10.88
N ARG A 54 15.66 -4.07 11.36
CA ARG A 54 16.88 -4.38 12.11
C ARG A 54 18.14 -4.07 11.30
N ILE A 55 18.20 -4.48 10.03
CA ILE A 55 19.32 -4.17 9.11
C ILE A 55 19.47 -2.66 8.92
N ARG A 56 18.37 -1.92 8.74
CA ARG A 56 18.39 -0.46 8.61
C ARG A 56 18.92 0.23 9.87
N VAL A 57 18.50 -0.23 11.04
CA VAL A 57 18.97 0.28 12.35
C VAL A 57 20.46 0.01 12.52
N ALA A 58 20.94 -1.19 12.17
CA ALA A 58 22.36 -1.52 12.20
C ALA A 58 23.20 -0.61 11.28
N LYS A 59 22.60 -0.06 10.22
CA LYS A 59 23.21 0.93 9.31
C LYS A 59 23.00 2.40 9.76
N GLY A 60 22.50 2.64 10.97
CA GLY A 60 22.32 3.98 11.54
C GLY A 60 20.96 4.65 11.24
N GLY A 61 19.97 3.92 10.71
CA GLY A 61 18.63 4.44 10.46
C GLY A 61 17.69 4.36 11.68
N HIS A 62 16.47 4.88 11.53
CA HIS A 62 15.45 4.88 12.59
C HIS A 62 14.83 3.48 12.79
N GLY A 63 14.64 3.08 14.05
CA GLY A 63 13.98 1.84 14.45
C GLY A 63 12.46 1.99 14.60
N ILE A 64 11.74 0.88 14.56
CA ILE A 64 10.31 0.79 14.86
C ILE A 64 10.13 -0.45 15.72
N ALA A 65 9.28 -0.40 16.75
CA ALA A 65 9.04 -1.55 17.60
C ALA A 65 8.34 -2.68 16.81
N ASP A 66 8.73 -3.93 17.04
CA ASP A 66 8.20 -5.11 16.33
C ASP A 66 6.66 -5.18 16.40
N LYS A 67 6.06 -4.85 17.55
CA LYS A 67 4.60 -4.76 17.73
C LYS A 67 3.92 -3.77 16.79
N ASP A 68 4.59 -2.65 16.49
CA ASP A 68 4.06 -1.62 15.61
C ASP A 68 4.20 -2.03 14.15
N ILE A 69 5.26 -2.79 13.81
CA ILE A 69 5.43 -3.38 12.48
C ILE A 69 4.34 -4.42 12.23
N GLU A 70 4.09 -5.33 13.17
CA GLU A 70 3.04 -6.34 13.06
C GLU A 70 1.65 -5.71 12.92
N ARG A 71 1.29 -4.79 13.82
CA ARG A 71 -0.01 -4.11 13.74
C ARG A 71 -0.18 -3.43 12.38
N ARG A 72 0.84 -2.68 11.93
CA ARG A 72 0.79 -1.96 10.64
C ARG A 72 0.67 -2.89 9.45
N TYR A 73 1.32 -4.06 9.49
CA TYR A 73 1.22 -5.06 8.43
C TYR A 73 -0.24 -5.46 8.19
N TYR A 74 -0.93 -5.94 9.23
CA TYR A 74 -2.33 -6.36 9.09
C TYR A 74 -3.29 -5.20 8.85
N ASP A 75 -3.12 -4.07 9.56
CA ASP A 75 -3.93 -2.86 9.33
C ASP A 75 -3.84 -2.39 7.86
N SER A 76 -2.66 -2.48 7.25
CA SER A 76 -2.45 -2.07 5.85
C SER A 76 -3.15 -3.00 4.86
N LEU A 77 -3.16 -4.32 5.11
CA LEU A 77 -3.86 -5.30 4.29
C LEU A 77 -5.38 -5.13 4.38
N ASP A 78 -5.91 -4.92 5.58
CA ASP A 78 -7.34 -4.69 5.76
C ASP A 78 -7.78 -3.36 5.14
N ASN A 79 -6.95 -2.31 5.22
CA ASN A 79 -7.24 -1.06 4.54
C ASN A 79 -7.09 -1.15 3.03
N LEU A 80 -6.20 -2.01 2.50
CA LEU A 80 -6.11 -2.28 1.06
C LEU A 80 -7.46 -2.78 0.53
N LYS A 81 -8.08 -3.76 1.19
CA LYS A 81 -9.43 -4.25 0.83
C LYS A 81 -10.46 -3.12 0.73
N ARG A 82 -10.40 -2.18 1.69
CA ARG A 82 -11.35 -1.06 1.80
C ARG A 82 -11.18 0.00 0.72
N VAL A 83 -9.99 0.10 0.11
CA VAL A 83 -9.69 1.12 -0.90
C VAL A 83 -9.73 0.58 -2.33
N ILE A 84 -9.91 -0.73 -2.53
CA ILE A 84 -10.04 -1.35 -3.86
C ILE A 84 -11.08 -0.62 -4.72
N ASP A 85 -12.26 -0.37 -4.18
CA ASP A 85 -13.35 0.30 -4.91
C ASP A 85 -13.25 1.84 -4.88
N LEU A 86 -12.26 2.40 -4.17
CA LEU A 86 -12.07 3.85 -4.05
C LEU A 86 -11.04 4.39 -5.03
N CYS A 87 -10.04 3.59 -5.39
CA CYS A 87 -8.99 3.94 -6.33
C CYS A 87 -9.44 3.65 -7.77
N ASP A 88 -8.91 4.41 -8.73
CA ASP A 88 -9.14 4.12 -10.15
C ASP A 88 -8.28 2.93 -10.60
N GLU A 89 -7.05 2.87 -10.08
CA GLU A 89 -6.06 1.85 -10.40
C GLU A 89 -5.27 1.46 -9.15
N ILE A 90 -5.02 0.17 -8.98
CA ILE A 90 -4.17 -0.38 -7.93
C ILE A 90 -3.18 -1.38 -8.55
N ASN A 91 -1.90 -1.06 -8.40
CA ASN A 91 -0.79 -1.95 -8.73
C ASN A 91 -0.26 -2.56 -7.44
N ILE A 92 -0.27 -3.88 -7.35
CA ILE A 92 0.21 -4.64 -6.20
C ILE A 92 1.54 -5.28 -6.55
N TYR A 93 2.52 -5.04 -5.69
CA TYR A 93 3.87 -5.56 -5.81
C TYR A 93 4.21 -6.47 -4.64
N ASP A 94 4.84 -7.60 -4.98
CA ASP A 94 5.53 -8.44 -4.01
C ASP A 94 6.98 -7.98 -3.92
N ASN A 95 7.45 -7.79 -2.69
CA ASN A 95 8.84 -7.45 -2.42
C ASN A 95 9.43 -8.36 -1.35
N SER A 96 8.96 -9.61 -1.24
CA SER A 96 9.49 -10.58 -0.28
C SER A 96 10.93 -10.95 -0.61
N ASN A 97 11.19 -11.29 -1.88
CA ASN A 97 12.51 -11.67 -2.38
C ASN A 97 13.00 -10.72 -3.48
N LEU A 98 12.28 -10.67 -4.60
CA LEU A 98 12.52 -9.77 -5.73
C LEU A 98 11.31 -8.87 -5.89
N PHE A 99 11.56 -7.58 -6.10
CA PHE A 99 10.50 -6.63 -6.40
C PHE A 99 9.86 -6.98 -7.75
N ARG A 100 8.57 -7.33 -7.71
CA ARG A 100 7.80 -7.70 -8.90
C ARG A 100 6.35 -7.30 -8.77
N GLU A 101 5.75 -6.88 -9.87
CA GLU A 101 4.31 -6.70 -9.94
C GLU A 101 3.62 -8.06 -9.96
N ILE A 102 2.54 -8.18 -9.21
CA ILE A 102 1.80 -9.45 -9.06
C ILE A 102 0.31 -9.31 -9.40
N MET A 103 -0.23 -8.09 -9.37
CA MET A 103 -1.63 -7.85 -9.69
C MET A 103 -1.85 -6.39 -10.07
N ASN A 104 -2.72 -6.18 -11.05
CA ASN A 104 -3.28 -4.89 -11.40
C ASN A 104 -4.81 -4.95 -11.32
N ILE A 105 -5.39 -3.95 -10.66
CA ILE A 105 -6.82 -3.79 -10.46
C ILE A 105 -7.22 -2.43 -11.00
N GLU A 106 -8.22 -2.38 -11.89
CA GLU A 106 -8.79 -1.13 -12.40
C GLU A 106 -10.29 -1.11 -12.13
N ALA A 107 -10.79 0.00 -11.58
CA ALA A 107 -12.20 0.18 -11.23
C ALA A 107 -12.80 -1.03 -10.48
N GLY A 108 -12.08 -1.55 -9.48
CA GLY A 108 -12.46 -2.70 -8.66
C GLY A 108 -12.36 -4.07 -9.35
N LYS A 109 -11.84 -4.15 -10.58
CA LYS A 109 -11.71 -5.40 -11.35
C LYS A 109 -10.26 -5.78 -11.55
N ILE A 110 -9.92 -7.04 -11.31
CA ILE A 110 -8.60 -7.59 -11.62
C ILE A 110 -8.45 -7.63 -13.15
N ILE A 111 -7.55 -6.81 -13.68
CA ILE A 111 -7.23 -6.77 -15.13
C ILE A 111 -6.13 -7.78 -15.43
N TRP A 112 -5.17 -7.90 -14.52
CA TRP A 112 -4.06 -8.84 -14.65
C TRP A 112 -3.63 -9.38 -13.28
N LYS A 113 -3.13 -10.62 -13.27
CA LYS A 113 -2.46 -11.23 -12.12
C LYS A 113 -1.35 -12.17 -12.57
N SER A 114 -0.31 -12.28 -11.75
CA SER A 114 0.77 -13.24 -11.95
C SER A 114 0.27 -14.67 -11.80
N ASN A 115 0.89 -15.61 -12.52
CA ASN A 115 0.64 -17.05 -12.34
C ASN A 115 1.21 -17.58 -11.02
N ASN A 116 2.24 -16.92 -10.49
CA ASN A 116 2.90 -17.29 -9.23
C ASN A 116 2.64 -16.20 -8.19
N MET A 117 1.52 -16.35 -7.47
CA MET A 117 1.07 -15.44 -6.44
C MET A 117 1.69 -15.80 -5.08
N PRO A 118 2.22 -14.83 -4.33
CA PRO A 118 2.67 -15.07 -2.96
C PRO A 118 1.47 -15.30 -2.02
N GLU A 119 1.69 -16.03 -0.93
CA GLU A 119 0.62 -16.48 -0.03
C GLU A 119 -0.11 -15.31 0.65
N TRP A 120 0.61 -14.24 1.01
CA TRP A 120 0.05 -13.07 1.70
C TRP A 120 -1.08 -12.38 0.92
N VAL A 121 -1.13 -12.56 -0.41
CA VAL A 121 -2.16 -11.94 -1.26
C VAL A 121 -3.52 -12.62 -1.11
N SER A 122 -3.54 -13.89 -0.70
CA SER A 122 -4.79 -14.60 -0.40
C SER A 122 -5.56 -13.95 0.75
N GLU A 123 -4.89 -13.14 1.59
CA GLU A 123 -5.55 -12.40 2.65
C GLU A 123 -6.36 -11.21 2.13
N ILE A 124 -6.20 -10.79 0.87
CA ILE A 124 -6.84 -9.62 0.27
C ILE A 124 -8.21 -9.95 -0.35
N PHE A 125 -8.42 -11.18 -0.84
CA PHE A 125 -9.59 -11.59 -1.64
C PHE A 125 -10.44 -12.68 -0.99
#